data_AF-A0A8J7HW58-F1
#
_entry.id   AF-A0A8J7HW58-F1
#
_cell.length_a   1.000
_cell.length_b   1.000
_cell.length_c   1.000
_cell.angle_alpha   90.00
_cell.angle_beta   90.00
_cell.angle_gamma   90.00
#
_symmetry.space_group_name_H-M   'P 1'
#
loop_
_entity.id
_entity.type
_entity.pdbx_description
1 polymer ?
#
loop_
_entity_poly.entity_id
_entity_poly.type
_entity_poly.pdbx_seq_one_letter_code
_entity_poly.pdbx_strand_id
1 'polypeptide(L)'
;MTPLTLNLDTVHLSDEQFYQLCQNNRELQFERTAKGELIIMPPVGGESGNREADLIIDLGIWNRQTDLGFTFSSSTVFKLPNGADRSPDAAWIQKERWEGLTPEQRRKFPPIAPDFVIELRSATDDLQMLRDKMQEYIDAGVQLGWLINPQQQQVEIYRQGQDVEVRNLPTELSGENLLPGFSLSLSPYL
;
A
#
# COMPACT_ATOMS: atom_id res chain seq x y z
N MET A 1 4.99 -4.00 17.79
CA MET A 1 3.90 -3.32 18.54
C MET A 1 2.69 -3.31 17.63
N THR A 2 1.47 -3.34 18.14
CA THR A 2 0.28 -3.26 17.28
C THR A 2 -0.01 -1.79 16.93
N PRO A 3 -0.68 -1.52 15.79
CA PRO A 3 -1.20 -0.19 15.50
C PRO A 3 -2.08 0.34 16.63
N LEU A 4 -2.02 1.64 16.88
CA LEU A 4 -2.93 2.33 17.81
C LEU A 4 -3.99 3.08 17.01
N THR A 5 -5.26 2.78 17.28
CA THR A 5 -6.40 3.44 16.60
C THR A 5 -7.10 4.40 17.55
N LEU A 6 -7.30 5.63 17.08
CA LEU A 6 -8.05 6.69 17.77
C LEU A 6 -9.36 6.94 17.03
N ASN A 7 -10.49 6.83 17.72
CA ASN A 7 -11.78 7.27 17.19
C ASN A 7 -11.87 8.80 17.28
N LEU A 8 -12.21 9.42 16.14
CA LEU A 8 -12.25 10.88 15.98
C LEU A 8 -13.64 11.40 15.58
N ASP A 9 -14.72 10.64 15.83
CA ASP A 9 -16.08 10.92 15.35
C ASP A 9 -16.57 12.35 15.67
N THR A 10 -16.15 12.91 16.80
CA THR A 10 -16.52 14.27 17.24
C THR A 10 -15.44 15.33 17.00
N VAL A 11 -14.25 14.92 16.54
CA VAL A 11 -13.09 15.79 16.34
C VAL A 11 -13.08 16.40 14.93
N HIS A 12 -13.86 15.84 14.00
CA HIS A 12 -14.05 16.33 12.62
C HIS A 12 -12.74 16.70 11.92
N LEU A 13 -11.78 15.77 11.92
CA LEU A 13 -10.46 15.98 11.34
C LEU A 13 -10.55 16.11 9.80
N SER A 14 -10.38 17.31 9.28
CA SER A 14 -10.36 17.59 7.82
C SER A 14 -9.07 17.08 7.16
N ASP A 15 -9.07 16.99 5.83
CA ASP A 15 -7.90 16.56 5.04
C ASP A 15 -6.67 17.44 5.28
N GLU A 16 -6.83 18.75 5.31
CA GLU A 16 -5.73 19.67 5.57
C GLU A 16 -5.23 19.54 7.01
N GLN A 17 -6.12 19.33 7.99
CA GLN A 17 -5.69 19.09 9.37
C GLN A 17 -4.95 17.75 9.53
N PHE A 18 -5.41 16.69 8.85
CA PHE A 18 -4.70 15.40 8.82
C PHE A 18 -3.32 15.56 8.18
N TYR A 19 -3.23 16.23 7.04
CA TYR A 19 -1.94 16.53 6.40
C TYR A 19 -1.00 17.30 7.35
N GLN A 20 -1.46 18.37 7.98
CA GLN A 20 -0.65 19.14 8.93
C GLN A 20 -0.26 18.31 10.16
N LEU A 21 -1.13 17.43 10.65
CA LEU A 21 -0.82 16.52 11.74
C LEU A 21 0.37 15.62 11.38
N CYS A 22 0.34 14.98 10.21
CA CYS A 22 1.45 14.16 9.72
C CYS A 22 2.73 14.99 9.57
N GLN A 23 2.63 16.20 9.00
CA GLN A 23 3.80 17.06 8.77
C GLN A 23 4.45 17.58 10.05
N ASN A 24 3.67 17.72 11.12
CA ASN A 24 4.14 18.16 12.44
C ASN A 24 4.68 17.03 13.31
N ASN A 25 4.42 15.76 12.96
CA ASN A 25 4.83 14.58 13.72
C ASN A 25 5.48 13.56 12.77
N ARG A 26 6.55 13.99 12.08
CA ARG A 26 7.19 13.23 10.98
C ARG A 26 7.85 11.93 11.42
N GLU A 27 8.07 11.77 12.71
CA GLU A 27 8.60 10.56 13.34
C GLU A 27 7.54 9.45 13.47
N LEU A 28 6.27 9.78 13.26
CA LEU A 28 5.14 8.84 13.30
C LEU A 28 4.60 8.61 11.89
N GLN A 29 4.17 7.39 11.64
CA GLN A 29 3.44 7.04 10.43
C GLN A 29 1.95 6.99 10.76
N PHE A 30 1.16 7.78 10.04
CA PHE A 30 -0.28 7.86 10.23
C PHE A 30 -1.02 7.34 9.00
N GLU A 31 -2.12 6.65 9.26
CA GLU A 31 -3.17 6.40 8.29
C GLU A 31 -4.50 6.92 8.84
N ARG A 32 -5.49 7.08 7.95
CA ARG A 32 -6.86 7.40 8.34
C ARG A 32 -7.84 6.45 7.64
N THR A 33 -8.76 5.86 8.37
CA THR A 33 -9.78 4.98 7.78
C THR A 33 -10.82 5.79 7.01
N ALA A 34 -11.60 5.17 6.13
CA ALA A 34 -12.74 5.83 5.48
C ALA A 34 -13.80 6.38 6.46
N LYS A 35 -13.82 5.87 7.70
CA LYS A 35 -14.68 6.36 8.79
C LYS A 35 -14.09 7.57 9.53
N GLY A 36 -12.84 7.94 9.24
CA GLY A 36 -12.13 9.04 9.89
C GLY A 36 -11.36 8.65 11.15
N GLU A 37 -11.22 7.36 11.46
CA GLU A 37 -10.38 6.91 12.58
C GLU A 37 -8.90 7.09 12.24
N LEU A 38 -8.12 7.59 13.19
CA LEU A 38 -6.69 7.82 13.01
C LEU A 38 -5.92 6.59 13.49
N ILE A 39 -5.09 6.04 12.63
CA ILE A 39 -4.24 4.89 12.93
C ILE A 39 -2.80 5.37 13.01
N ILE A 40 -2.13 5.05 14.12
CA ILE A 40 -0.71 5.30 14.31
C ILE A 40 0.02 3.97 14.12
N MET A 41 0.79 3.89 13.05
CA MET A 41 1.54 2.71 12.69
C MET A 41 2.84 2.63 13.52
N PRO A 42 3.18 1.45 14.05
CA PRO A 42 4.45 1.23 14.72
C PRO A 42 5.61 1.30 13.71
N PRO A 43 6.84 1.59 14.15
CA PRO A 43 8.01 1.48 13.28
C PRO A 43 8.22 0.02 12.83
N VAL A 44 8.69 -0.13 11.59
CA VAL A 44 9.02 -1.43 11.00
C VAL A 44 10.37 -1.94 11.51
N GLY A 45 10.46 -3.23 11.82
CA GLY A 45 11.70 -3.90 12.23
C GLY A 45 12.66 -4.18 11.06
N GLY A 46 13.92 -4.50 11.36
CA GLY A 46 14.96 -4.65 10.33
C GLY A 46 14.68 -5.71 9.25
N GLU A 47 14.14 -6.87 9.63
CA GLU A 47 13.81 -7.93 8.65
C GLU A 47 12.67 -7.51 7.72
N SER A 48 11.56 -7.02 8.28
CA SER A 48 10.44 -6.50 7.49
C SER A 48 10.88 -5.35 6.57
N GLY A 49 11.68 -4.40 7.09
CA GLY A 49 12.18 -3.27 6.31
C GLY A 49 13.13 -3.68 5.18
N ASN A 50 13.97 -4.71 5.39
CA ASN A 50 14.82 -5.24 4.31
C ASN A 50 13.98 -5.90 3.21
N ARG A 51 13.01 -6.73 3.58
CA ARG A 51 12.12 -7.41 2.63
C ARG A 51 11.27 -6.42 1.84
N GLU A 52 10.71 -5.42 2.51
CA GLU A 52 9.98 -4.33 1.87
C GLU A 52 10.87 -3.59 0.86
N ALA A 53 12.12 -3.27 1.23
CA ALA A 53 13.04 -2.61 0.32
C ALA A 53 13.29 -3.44 -0.94
N ASP A 54 13.46 -4.76 -0.82
CA ASP A 54 13.66 -5.65 -1.97
C ASP A 54 12.43 -5.64 -2.90
N LEU A 55 11.22 -5.69 -2.34
CA LEU A 55 9.96 -5.61 -3.11
C LEU A 55 9.85 -4.27 -3.87
N ILE A 56 10.18 -3.15 -3.23
CA ILE A 56 10.19 -1.83 -3.85
C ILE A 56 11.27 -1.75 -4.95
N ILE A 57 12.44 -2.36 -4.74
CA ILE A 57 13.54 -2.39 -5.71
C ILE A 57 13.10 -3.12 -6.97
N ASP A 58 12.52 -4.31 -6.85
CA ASP A 58 12.08 -5.11 -8.01
C ASP A 58 11.03 -4.35 -8.83
N LEU A 59 10.02 -3.80 -8.17
CA LEU A 59 9.00 -2.96 -8.80
C LEU A 59 9.60 -1.71 -9.45
N GLY A 60 10.54 -1.06 -8.76
CA GLY A 60 11.21 0.15 -9.23
C GLY A 60 12.13 -0.10 -10.43
N ILE A 61 12.84 -1.23 -10.48
CA ILE A 61 13.68 -1.63 -11.62
C ILE A 61 12.81 -1.86 -12.85
N TRP A 62 11.74 -2.65 -12.72
CA TRP A 62 10.79 -2.88 -13.82
C TRP A 62 10.20 -1.55 -14.31
N ASN A 63 9.76 -0.68 -13.41
CA ASN A 63 9.16 0.60 -13.79
C ASN A 63 10.17 1.51 -14.52
N ARG A 64 11.44 1.54 -14.10
CA ARG A 64 12.49 2.30 -14.79
C ARG A 64 12.80 1.78 -16.19
N GLN A 65 12.68 0.47 -16.40
CA GLN A 65 12.93 -0.16 -17.71
C GLN A 65 11.78 0.08 -18.69
N THR A 66 10.55 0.16 -18.18
CA THR A 66 9.34 0.28 -19.00
C THR A 66 8.84 1.72 -19.15
N ASP A 67 9.16 2.60 -18.20
CA ASP A 67 8.70 4.00 -18.13
C ASP A 67 7.15 4.13 -18.19
N LEU A 68 6.44 3.14 -17.64
CA LEU A 68 4.98 3.06 -17.68
C LEU A 68 4.30 3.79 -16.52
N GLY A 69 5.05 4.22 -15.50
CA GLY A 69 4.47 4.87 -14.33
C GLY A 69 5.46 5.30 -13.28
N PHE A 70 5.00 5.32 -12.04
CA PHE A 70 5.75 5.79 -10.88
C PHE A 70 5.59 4.81 -9.72
N THR A 71 6.71 4.41 -9.13
CA THR A 71 6.78 3.56 -7.94
C THR A 71 6.93 4.44 -6.69
N PHE A 72 6.25 4.07 -5.60
CA PHE A 72 6.21 4.81 -4.35
C PHE A 72 6.63 3.91 -3.19
N SER A 73 7.30 4.51 -2.20
CA SER A 73 7.76 3.83 -0.99
C SER A 73 6.65 3.70 0.05
N SER A 74 6.88 2.84 1.03
CA SER A 74 6.03 2.55 2.20
C SER A 74 5.61 3.74 3.05
N SER A 75 6.33 4.85 2.95
CA SER A 75 6.02 6.11 3.62
C SER A 75 5.06 7.05 2.87
N THR A 76 4.64 6.66 1.65
CA THR A 76 3.78 7.50 0.82
C THR A 76 2.32 7.28 1.17
N VAL A 77 1.66 8.33 1.68
CA VAL A 77 0.22 8.31 1.95
C VAL A 77 -0.57 8.73 0.72
N PHE A 78 -1.56 7.91 0.34
CA PHE A 78 -2.51 8.17 -0.73
C PHE A 78 -3.89 8.46 -0.15
N LYS A 79 -4.54 9.52 -0.64
CA LYS A 79 -5.94 9.80 -0.33
C LYS A 79 -6.83 9.04 -1.30
N LEU A 80 -7.46 7.98 -0.80
CA LEU A 80 -8.31 7.08 -1.56
C LEU A 80 -9.69 7.71 -1.86
N PRO A 81 -10.36 7.33 -2.96
CA PRO A 81 -11.69 7.86 -3.33
C PRO A 81 -12.78 7.67 -2.27
N ASN A 82 -12.67 6.64 -1.42
CA ASN A 82 -13.58 6.38 -0.32
C ASN A 82 -13.34 7.29 0.91
N GLY A 83 -12.36 8.19 0.85
CA GLY A 83 -12.02 9.13 1.92
C GLY A 83 -10.92 8.66 2.87
N ALA A 84 -10.47 7.42 2.77
CA ALA A 84 -9.34 6.90 3.56
C ALA A 84 -8.00 7.50 3.10
N ASP A 85 -7.03 7.50 4.00
CA ASP A 85 -5.63 7.83 3.73
C ASP A 85 -4.75 6.64 4.11
N ARG A 86 -4.10 6.02 3.12
CA ARG A 86 -3.40 4.74 3.27
C ARG A 86 -1.96 4.80 2.75
N SER A 87 -1.10 4.01 3.39
CA SER A 87 0.32 3.92 3.09
C SER A 87 0.68 2.46 2.85
N PRO A 88 0.57 1.95 1.61
CA PRO A 88 0.98 0.58 1.28
C PRO A 88 2.49 0.43 1.28
N ASP A 89 2.99 -0.76 1.59
CA ASP A 89 4.44 -1.05 1.67
C ASP A 89 5.15 -0.84 0.32
N ALA A 90 4.46 -1.12 -0.79
CA ALA A 90 4.84 -0.63 -2.11
C ALA A 90 3.61 -0.26 -2.93
N ALA A 91 3.72 0.78 -3.75
CA ALA A 91 2.67 1.17 -4.68
C ALA A 91 3.22 1.56 -6.04
N TRP A 92 2.38 1.40 -7.06
CA TRP A 92 2.63 1.91 -8.40
C TRP A 92 1.40 2.58 -8.98
N ILE A 93 1.62 3.68 -9.70
CA ILE A 93 0.59 4.42 -10.44
C ILE A 93 1.03 4.57 -11.89
N GLN A 94 0.11 4.29 -12.80
CA GLN A 94 0.29 4.47 -14.23
C GLN A 94 0.62 5.93 -14.58
N LYS A 95 1.52 6.12 -15.54
CA LYS A 95 2.10 7.42 -15.90
C LYS A 95 1.04 8.46 -16.20
N GLU A 96 0.07 8.15 -17.05
CA GLU A 96 -0.99 9.09 -17.45
C GLU A 96 -1.86 9.52 -16.25
N ARG A 97 -2.13 8.58 -15.33
CA ARG A 97 -2.90 8.86 -14.10
C ARG A 97 -2.13 9.81 -13.18
N TRP A 98 -0.83 9.58 -13.00
CA TRP A 98 0.03 10.43 -12.17
C TRP A 98 0.23 11.82 -12.77
N GLU A 99 0.49 11.90 -14.08
CA GLU A 99 0.72 13.16 -14.78
C GLU A 99 -0.55 14.01 -14.92
N GLY A 100 -1.73 13.38 -14.84
CA GLY A 100 -3.02 14.06 -14.72
C GLY A 100 -3.22 14.83 -13.41
N LEU A 101 -2.40 14.57 -12.38
CA LEU A 101 -2.46 15.31 -11.11
C LEU A 101 -1.80 16.69 -11.21
N THR A 102 -2.39 17.65 -10.50
CA THR A 102 -1.77 18.98 -10.36
C THR A 102 -0.43 18.87 -9.61
N PRO A 103 0.50 19.83 -9.81
CA PRO A 103 1.74 19.87 -9.06
C PRO A 103 1.55 19.92 -7.53
N GLU A 104 0.46 20.52 -7.04
CA GLU A 104 0.16 20.55 -5.60
C GLU A 104 -0.27 19.17 -5.10
N GLN A 105 -1.16 18.49 -5.83
CA GLN A 105 -1.60 17.13 -5.50
C GLN A 105 -0.42 16.14 -5.45
N ARG A 106 0.54 16.27 -6.36
CA ARG A 106 1.75 15.43 -6.38
C ARG A 106 2.74 15.69 -5.24
N ARG A 107 2.68 16.88 -4.62
CA ARG A 107 3.58 17.27 -3.49
C ARG A 107 3.00 16.94 -2.12
N LYS A 108 1.67 16.84 -2.01
CA LYS A 108 0.96 16.43 -0.78
C LYS A 108 0.66 14.93 -0.84
N PHE A 109 -0.35 14.48 -0.10
CA PHE A 109 -0.92 13.13 -0.24
C PHE A 109 -1.73 13.08 -1.55
N PRO A 110 -1.30 12.29 -2.55
CA PRO A 110 -1.97 12.27 -3.84
C PRO A 110 -3.41 11.76 -3.70
N PRO A 111 -4.42 12.49 -4.21
CA PRO A 111 -5.82 12.09 -4.13
C PRO A 111 -6.18 11.09 -5.22
N ILE A 112 -5.51 9.94 -5.19
CA ILE A 112 -5.63 8.88 -6.18
C ILE A 112 -5.36 7.54 -5.52
N ALA A 113 -6.17 6.53 -5.84
CA ALA A 113 -5.86 5.15 -5.49
C ALA A 113 -4.72 4.64 -6.39
N PRO A 114 -3.69 3.99 -5.85
CA PRO A 114 -2.69 3.29 -6.65
C PRO A 114 -3.32 2.33 -7.66
N ASP A 115 -2.65 2.09 -8.78
CA ASP A 115 -3.07 1.02 -9.70
C ASP A 115 -2.74 -0.35 -9.11
N PHE A 116 -1.57 -0.44 -8.48
CA PHE A 116 -1.02 -1.65 -7.88
C PHE A 116 -0.48 -1.37 -6.48
N VAL A 117 -0.71 -2.29 -5.55
CA VAL A 117 -0.17 -2.25 -4.18
C VAL A 117 0.41 -3.59 -3.73
N ILE A 118 1.39 -3.54 -2.85
CA ILE A 118 1.89 -4.67 -2.07
C ILE A 118 1.76 -4.33 -0.59
N GLU A 119 1.27 -5.28 0.19
CA GLU A 119 1.33 -5.29 1.65
C GLU A 119 2.12 -6.53 2.08
N LEU A 120 3.11 -6.35 2.94
CA LEU A 120 3.97 -7.39 3.50
C LEU A 120 3.66 -7.53 4.99
N ARG A 121 3.04 -8.66 5.34
CA ARG A 121 2.71 -8.94 6.73
C ARG A 121 3.96 -9.05 7.61
N SER A 122 4.08 -8.16 8.59
CA SER A 122 5.09 -8.27 9.64
C SER A 122 4.71 -9.33 10.68
N ALA A 123 5.68 -9.72 11.51
CA ALA A 123 5.48 -10.74 12.54
C ALA A 123 4.40 -10.37 13.58
N THR A 124 4.11 -9.07 13.75
CA THR A 124 3.14 -8.58 14.74
C THR A 124 1.80 -8.18 14.14
N ASP A 125 1.65 -8.25 12.82
CA ASP A 125 0.41 -7.81 12.18
C ASP A 125 -0.68 -8.86 12.27
N ASP A 126 -1.89 -8.36 12.51
CA ASP A 126 -3.10 -9.15 12.41
C ASP A 126 -3.47 -9.36 10.93
N LEU A 127 -3.64 -10.62 10.56
CA LEU A 127 -3.93 -10.98 9.17
C LEU A 127 -5.30 -10.48 8.72
N GLN A 128 -6.30 -10.48 9.60
CA GLN A 128 -7.64 -10.05 9.23
C GLN A 128 -7.66 -8.54 8.97
N MET A 129 -6.98 -7.75 9.80
CA MET A 129 -6.82 -6.30 9.55
C MET A 129 -6.16 -6.02 8.20
N LEU A 130 -5.13 -6.79 7.82
CA LEU A 130 -4.50 -6.64 6.51
C LEU A 130 -5.44 -7.04 5.36
N ARG A 131 -6.22 -8.13 5.51
CA ARG A 131 -7.23 -8.52 4.52
C ARG A 131 -8.32 -7.46 4.36
N ASP A 132 -8.78 -6.88 5.47
CA ASP A 132 -9.75 -5.78 5.44
C ASP A 132 -9.17 -4.55 4.73
N LYS A 133 -7.89 -4.25 4.96
CA LYS A 133 -7.14 -3.18 4.25
C LYS A 133 -7.02 -3.47 2.75
N MET A 134 -6.70 -4.72 2.37
CA MET A 134 -6.65 -5.15 0.98
C MET A 134 -8.00 -5.02 0.28
N GLN A 135 -9.09 -5.39 0.95
CA GLN A 135 -10.43 -5.21 0.41
C GLN A 135 -10.75 -3.72 0.25
N GLU A 136 -10.40 -2.88 1.23
CA GLU A 136 -10.58 -1.42 1.14
C GLU A 136 -9.83 -0.84 -0.07
N TYR A 137 -8.61 -1.30 -0.35
CA TYR A 137 -7.88 -0.90 -1.57
C TYR A 137 -8.64 -1.26 -2.84
N ILE A 138 -9.13 -2.49 -2.97
CA ILE A 138 -9.88 -2.92 -4.15
C ILE A 138 -11.18 -2.14 -4.31
N ASP A 139 -11.91 -1.92 -3.22
CA ASP A 139 -13.15 -1.13 -3.21
C ASP A 139 -12.89 0.35 -3.55
N ALA A 140 -11.71 0.86 -3.21
CA ALA A 140 -11.24 2.20 -3.56
C ALA A 140 -10.70 2.32 -4.99
N GLY A 141 -10.65 1.24 -5.76
CA GLY A 141 -10.27 1.23 -7.17
C GLY A 141 -8.81 0.83 -7.46
N VAL A 142 -8.11 0.23 -6.50
CA VAL A 142 -6.86 -0.49 -6.80
C VAL A 142 -7.18 -1.68 -7.70
N GLN A 143 -6.39 -1.86 -8.77
CA GLN A 143 -6.69 -2.86 -9.80
C GLN A 143 -6.09 -4.23 -9.46
N LEU A 144 -4.90 -4.24 -8.86
CA LEU A 144 -4.19 -5.45 -8.44
C LEU A 144 -3.51 -5.20 -7.08
N GLY A 145 -3.65 -6.14 -6.15
CA GLY A 145 -3.00 -6.06 -4.85
C GLY A 145 -2.41 -7.41 -4.43
N TRP A 146 -1.21 -7.40 -3.84
CA TRP A 146 -0.59 -8.59 -3.26
C TRP A 146 -0.43 -8.44 -1.76
N LEU A 147 -1.01 -9.36 -0.99
CA LEU A 147 -0.76 -9.50 0.44
C LEU A 147 0.16 -10.68 0.67
N ILE A 148 1.43 -10.38 0.96
CA ILE A 148 2.48 -11.37 1.17
C ILE A 148 2.51 -11.71 2.66
N ASN A 149 2.40 -13.00 2.98
CA ASN A 149 2.34 -13.51 4.35
C ASN A 149 3.45 -14.55 4.57
N PRO A 150 4.66 -14.10 4.96
CA PRO A 150 5.79 -15.00 5.20
C PRO A 150 5.53 -16.02 6.29
N GLN A 151 4.71 -15.69 7.30
CA GLN A 151 4.44 -16.54 8.45
C GLN A 151 3.62 -17.79 8.07
N GLN A 152 2.76 -17.68 7.05
CA GLN A 152 2.00 -18.81 6.50
C GLN A 152 2.55 -19.31 5.17
N GLN A 153 3.66 -18.72 4.69
CA GLN A 153 4.25 -19.02 3.39
C GLN A 153 3.22 -18.94 2.26
N GLN A 154 2.42 -17.87 2.27
CA GLN A 154 1.35 -17.64 1.29
C GLN A 154 1.39 -16.22 0.75
N VAL A 155 0.81 -16.06 -0.43
CA VAL A 155 0.43 -14.75 -0.97
C VAL A 155 -1.02 -14.79 -1.43
N GLU A 156 -1.74 -13.73 -1.09
CA GLU A 156 -3.11 -13.49 -1.54
C GLU A 156 -3.09 -12.43 -2.65
N ILE A 157 -3.76 -12.73 -3.75
CA ILE A 157 -3.82 -11.88 -4.94
C ILE A 157 -5.24 -11.35 -5.06
N TYR A 158 -5.36 -10.04 -4.94
CA TYR A 158 -6.59 -9.29 -5.00
C TYR A 158 -6.72 -8.62 -6.36
N ARG A 159 -7.88 -8.78 -7.00
CA ARG A 159 -8.20 -8.15 -8.29
C ARG A 159 -9.59 -7.56 -8.23
N GLN A 160 -9.80 -6.46 -8.95
CA GLN A 160 -11.11 -5.82 -8.98
C GLN A 160 -12.17 -6.77 -9.56
N GLY A 161 -13.24 -7.00 -8.81
CA GLY A 161 -14.39 -7.81 -9.24
C GLY A 161 -14.13 -9.32 -9.34
N GLN A 162 -13.06 -9.83 -8.72
CA GLN A 162 -12.74 -11.27 -8.67
C GLN A 162 -12.55 -11.76 -7.24
N ASP A 163 -12.75 -13.06 -7.04
CA ASP A 163 -12.44 -13.70 -5.77
C ASP A 163 -10.92 -13.68 -5.50
N VAL A 164 -10.56 -13.61 -4.21
CA VAL A 164 -9.16 -13.64 -3.77
C VAL A 164 -8.53 -14.97 -4.15
N GLU A 165 -7.42 -14.91 -4.88
CA GLU A 165 -6.61 -16.08 -5.21
C GLU A 165 -5.50 -16.25 -4.17
N VAL A 166 -5.33 -17.45 -3.63
CA VAL A 166 -4.26 -17.75 -2.66
C VAL A 166 -3.26 -18.71 -3.27
N ARG A 167 -1.97 -18.37 -3.20
CA ARG A 167 -0.86 -19.24 -3.63
C ARG A 167 0.08 -19.52 -2.48
N ASN A 168 0.58 -20.76 -2.41
CA ASN A 168 1.65 -21.12 -1.49
C ASN A 168 3.02 -20.73 -2.08
N LEU A 169 3.97 -20.39 -1.21
CA LEU A 169 5.36 -20.13 -1.54
C LEU A 169 6.15 -21.45 -1.68
N PRO A 170 7.15 -21.55 -2.57
CA PRO A 170 7.56 -20.54 -3.54
C PRO A 170 6.56 -20.38 -4.68
N THR A 171 6.40 -19.16 -5.17
CA THR A 171 5.60 -18.86 -6.36
C THR A 171 6.22 -17.72 -7.15
N GLU A 172 5.92 -17.70 -8.44
CA GLU A 172 6.13 -16.53 -9.29
C GLU A 172 4.79 -15.81 -9.46
N LEU A 173 4.80 -14.49 -9.29
CA LEU A 173 3.65 -13.62 -9.48
C LEU A 173 3.84 -12.79 -10.73
N SER A 174 2.83 -12.77 -11.61
CA SER A 174 2.82 -11.88 -12.77
C SER A 174 2.07 -10.60 -12.42
N GLY A 175 2.59 -9.47 -12.88
CA GLY A 175 1.87 -8.19 -12.87
C GLY A 175 0.74 -8.07 -13.91
N GLU A 176 0.48 -9.15 -14.65
CA GLU A 176 -0.62 -9.29 -15.61
C GLU A 176 -0.62 -8.19 -16.68
N ASN A 177 -1.81 -7.81 -17.17
CA ASN A 177 -1.94 -6.72 -18.13
C ASN A 177 -1.65 -5.35 -17.50
N LEU A 178 -1.68 -5.24 -16.16
CA LEU A 178 -1.50 -3.98 -15.45
C LEU A 178 -0.03 -3.55 -15.41
N LEU A 179 0.88 -4.50 -15.17
CA LEU A 179 2.32 -4.28 -15.14
C LEU A 179 2.97 -5.23 -16.17
N PRO A 180 2.91 -4.91 -17.48
CA PRO A 180 3.36 -5.81 -18.54
C PRO A 180 4.81 -6.26 -18.35
N GLY A 181 5.01 -7.58 -18.32
CA GLY A 181 6.33 -8.19 -18.16
C GLY A 181 6.91 -8.10 -16.74
N PHE A 182 6.20 -7.52 -15.78
CA PHE A 182 6.61 -7.59 -14.38
C PHE A 182 6.38 -9.00 -13.85
N SER A 183 7.42 -9.56 -13.22
CA SER A 183 7.37 -10.82 -12.52
C SER A 183 8.08 -10.68 -11.18
N LEU A 184 7.49 -11.23 -10.12
CA LEU A 184 8.06 -11.24 -8.79
C LEU A 184 8.16 -12.68 -8.28
N SER A 185 9.40 -13.13 -8.06
CA SER A 185 9.67 -14.45 -7.48
C SER A 185 9.65 -14.35 -5.96
N LEU A 186 8.69 -15.01 -5.34
CA LEU A 186 8.60 -15.07 -3.89
C LEU A 186 9.12 -16.42 -3.38
N SER A 187 10.12 -16.38 -2.52
CA SER A 187 10.75 -17.56 -1.91
C SER A 187 10.16 -17.86 -0.51
N PRO A 188 10.24 -19.11 -0.02
CA PRO A 188 9.83 -19.45 1.35
C PRO A 188 10.73 -18.84 2.44
N TYR A 189 11.86 -18.25 2.05
CA TYR A 189 12.82 -17.56 2.92
C TYR A 189 12.77 -16.04 2.80
N LEU A 190 11.71 -15.51 2.16
CA LEU A 190 11.39 -14.09 2.23
C LEU A 190 11.46 -13.64 3.68
#